data_AF-A0A096FBX2-F1
#
_entry.id   AF-A0A096FBX2-F1
#
_cell.length_a   1.000
_cell.length_b   1.000
_cell.length_c   1.000
_cell.angle_alpha   90.00
_cell.angle_beta   90.00
_cell.angle_gamma   90.00
#
_symmetry.space_group_name_H-M   'P 1'
#
loop_
_entity.id
_entity.type
_entity.pdbx_description
1 polymer ?
#
loop_
_entity_poly.entity_id
_entity_poly.type
_entity_poly.pdbx_seq_one_letter_code
_entity_poly.pdbx_strand_id
1 'polypeptide(L)'
;MQGCSQRLTLHVRTLAWLSATLKPSNPSKKPRRSEEQPLTRRQKLAEEGRTHDVPDAGPAAYLLEYLWDFGPAEHNGMGLVPIGYSQISAWQQVTGLRLSPWESATLRQLSCSYCAELATATDPMAAAPGSAHETPEQAAERRDRVSGALSSMLRRRAKRGR
;
A
#
# COMPACT_ATOMS: atom_id res chain seq x y z
N MET A 1 16.80 -18.68 0.48
CA MET A 1 15.75 -18.17 1.39
C MET A 1 15.52 -16.67 1.27
N GLN A 2 16.57 -15.81 1.29
CA GLN A 2 16.40 -14.34 1.22
C GLN A 2 15.66 -13.85 -0.05
N GLY A 3 15.86 -14.50 -1.20
CA GLY A 3 15.12 -14.14 -2.43
C GLY A 3 13.61 -14.43 -2.36
N CYS A 4 13.18 -15.45 -1.60
CA CYS A 4 11.76 -15.76 -1.45
C CYS A 4 11.05 -14.71 -0.59
N SER A 5 11.65 -14.30 0.53
CA SER A 5 11.07 -13.28 1.40
C SER A 5 10.99 -11.90 0.74
N GLN A 6 11.97 -11.54 -0.10
CA GLN A 6 11.94 -10.29 -0.88
C GLN A 6 10.77 -10.25 -1.87
N ARG A 7 10.53 -11.33 -2.60
CA ARG A 7 9.41 -11.43 -3.55
C ARG A 7 8.05 -11.35 -2.85
N LEU A 8 7.88 -12.09 -1.74
CA LEU A 8 6.68 -12.01 -0.91
C LEU A 8 6.46 -10.59 -0.37
N THR A 9 7.53 -9.94 0.09
CA THR A 9 7.47 -8.58 0.62
C THR A 9 7.02 -7.60 -0.46
N LEU A 10 7.60 -7.69 -1.66
CA LEU A 10 7.21 -6.85 -2.78
C LEU A 10 5.73 -7.06 -3.14
N HIS A 11 5.29 -8.32 -3.24
CA HIS A 11 3.89 -8.67 -3.51
C HIS A 11 2.94 -8.03 -2.48
N VAL A 12 3.20 -8.22 -1.19
CA VAL A 12 2.36 -7.69 -0.10
C VAL A 12 2.35 -6.17 -0.07
N ARG A 13 3.51 -5.53 -0.31
CA ARG A 13 3.59 -4.07 -0.43
C ARG A 13 2.75 -3.57 -1.61
N THR A 14 2.83 -4.22 -2.76
CA THR A 14 2.00 -3.84 -3.92
C THR A 14 0.50 -3.97 -3.60
N LEU A 15 0.09 -5.04 -2.90
CA LEU A 15 -1.30 -5.18 -2.46
C LEU A 15 -1.72 -4.07 -1.48
N ALA A 16 -0.86 -3.73 -0.51
CA ALA A 16 -1.10 -2.63 0.44
C ALA A 16 -1.26 -1.28 -0.28
N TRP A 17 -0.38 -1.01 -1.26
CA TRP A 17 -0.41 0.21 -2.05
C TRP A 17 -1.69 0.34 -2.88
N LEU A 18 -2.20 -0.78 -3.41
CA LEU A 18 -3.46 -0.83 -4.14
C LEU A 18 -4.69 -0.67 -3.22
N SER A 19 -4.63 -1.21 -2.00
CA SER A 19 -5.73 -1.13 -1.04
C SER A 19 -5.82 0.20 -0.29
N ALA A 20 -4.78 1.04 -0.35
CA ALA A 20 -4.75 2.33 0.34
C ALA A 20 -5.85 3.28 -0.14
N THR A 21 -6.61 3.84 0.80
CA THR A 21 -7.54 4.94 0.56
C THR A 21 -6.76 6.24 0.41
N LEU A 22 -6.98 6.93 -0.71
CA LEU A 22 -6.25 8.15 -1.02
C LEU A 22 -6.77 9.33 -0.19
N LYS A 23 -5.86 10.13 0.36
CA LYS A 23 -6.23 11.41 0.96
C LYS A 23 -6.78 12.36 -0.11
N PRO A 24 -7.79 13.18 0.22
CA PRO A 24 -8.30 14.17 -0.71
C PRO A 24 -7.21 15.18 -1.08
N SER A 25 -7.16 15.60 -2.34
CA SER A 25 -6.11 16.48 -2.87
C SER A 25 -6.08 17.88 -2.21
N ASN A 26 -7.13 18.29 -1.49
CA ASN A 26 -7.18 19.59 -0.85
C ASN A 26 -7.69 19.46 0.61
N PRO A 27 -6.79 19.52 1.62
CA PRO A 27 -7.17 19.30 3.02
C PRO A 27 -8.05 20.43 3.60
N SER A 28 -8.07 21.60 2.97
CA SER A 28 -8.75 22.80 3.48
C SER A 28 -10.21 22.93 3.05
N LYS A 29 -10.68 22.12 2.08
CA LYS A 29 -12.09 22.08 1.69
C LYS A 29 -12.79 20.97 2.47
N LYS A 30 -13.71 21.34 3.37
CA LYS A 30 -14.64 20.37 3.96
C LYS A 30 -15.43 19.72 2.82
N PRO A 31 -15.36 18.39 2.65
CA PRO A 31 -16.14 17.73 1.62
C PRO A 31 -17.62 17.97 1.93
N ARG A 32 -18.39 18.39 0.91
CA ARG A 32 -19.85 18.32 1.01
C ARG A 32 -20.20 16.84 1.16
N ARG A 33 -21.20 16.53 2.00
CA ARG A 33 -21.61 15.18 2.44
C ARG A 33 -21.88 14.18 1.30
N SER A 34 -21.94 14.66 0.05
CA SER A 34 -22.25 13.95 -1.18
C SER A 34 -21.10 13.84 -2.20
N GLU A 35 -19.93 14.45 -1.99
CA GLU A 35 -19.03 14.75 -3.13
C GLU A 35 -17.88 13.78 -3.44
N GLU A 36 -17.39 12.89 -2.57
CA GLU A 36 -16.41 11.87 -3.01
C GLU A 36 -16.21 10.83 -1.90
N GLN A 37 -16.64 9.58 -2.12
CA GLN A 37 -16.18 8.48 -1.27
C GLN A 37 -14.67 8.35 -1.46
N PRO A 38 -13.87 8.16 -0.39
CA PRO A 38 -12.43 8.02 -0.53
C PRO A 38 -12.12 6.78 -1.36
N LEU A 39 -11.79 6.99 -2.64
CA LEU A 39 -11.44 5.91 -3.56
C LEU A 39 -10.13 5.27 -3.10
N THR A 40 -10.12 3.94 -3.12
CA THR A 40 -8.87 3.19 -3.04
C THR A 40 -8.05 3.45 -4.29
N ARG A 41 -6.73 3.30 -4.17
CA ARG A 41 -5.86 3.46 -5.34
C ARG A 41 -6.22 2.51 -6.48
N ARG A 42 -6.63 1.28 -6.17
CA ARG A 42 -7.11 0.31 -7.16
C ARG A 42 -8.31 0.83 -7.95
N GLN A 43 -9.29 1.44 -7.27
CA GLN A 43 -10.45 2.03 -7.92
C GLN A 43 -10.07 3.22 -8.81
N LYS A 44 -9.21 4.11 -8.32
CA LYS A 44 -8.72 5.25 -9.12
C LYS A 44 -8.00 4.79 -10.39
N LEU A 45 -7.13 3.79 -10.30
CA LEU A 45 -6.44 3.21 -11.46
C LEU A 45 -7.45 2.63 -12.46
N ALA A 46 -8.48 1.91 -11.98
CA ALA A 46 -9.52 1.36 -12.83
C ALA A 46 -10.33 2.45 -13.55
N GLU A 47 -10.66 3.57 -12.89
CA GLU A 47 -11.31 4.73 -13.51
C GLU A 47 -10.43 5.38 -14.59
N GLU A 48 -9.10 5.40 -14.39
CA GLU A 48 -8.12 5.86 -15.38
C GLU A 48 -7.91 4.85 -16.53
N GLY A 49 -8.57 3.68 -16.50
CA GLY A 49 -8.36 2.59 -17.45
C GLY A 49 -6.98 1.94 -17.33
N ARG A 50 -6.31 2.10 -16.19
CA ARG A 50 -4.97 1.58 -15.91
C ARG A 50 -5.07 0.37 -14.98
N THR A 51 -4.27 -0.64 -15.26
CA THR A 51 -4.05 -1.77 -14.35
C THR A 51 -2.64 -1.71 -13.79
N HIS A 52 -2.46 -2.24 -12.57
CA HIS A 52 -1.15 -2.42 -11.98
C HIS A 52 -0.99 -3.90 -11.67
N ASP A 53 0.02 -4.51 -12.29
CA ASP A 53 0.32 -5.91 -12.10
C ASP A 53 0.85 -6.17 -10.69
N VAL A 54 0.52 -7.33 -10.12
CA VAL A 54 0.99 -7.72 -8.80
C VAL A 54 2.14 -8.72 -8.99
N PRO A 55 3.36 -8.40 -8.51
CA PRO A 55 4.52 -9.27 -8.73
C PRO A 55 4.32 -10.70 -8.21
N ASP A 56 4.85 -11.71 -8.91
CA ASP A 56 4.71 -13.11 -8.48
C ASP A 56 5.36 -13.37 -7.10
N ALA A 57 4.55 -13.91 -6.19
CA ALA A 57 4.90 -14.25 -4.82
C ALA A 57 5.93 -15.39 -4.72
N GLY A 58 6.03 -16.22 -5.76
CA GLY A 58 7.01 -17.31 -5.85
C GLY A 58 6.67 -18.53 -4.97
N PRO A 59 7.66 -19.39 -4.67
CA PRO A 59 7.40 -20.74 -4.13
C PRO A 59 6.83 -20.76 -2.70
N ALA A 60 6.94 -19.65 -1.97
CA ALA A 60 6.40 -19.51 -0.61
C ALA A 60 5.07 -18.73 -0.57
N ALA A 61 4.34 -18.69 -1.71
CA ALA A 61 3.07 -17.98 -1.83
C ALA A 61 1.99 -18.46 -0.84
N TYR A 62 2.05 -19.71 -0.37
CA TYR A 62 1.13 -20.23 0.66
C TYR A 62 1.17 -19.41 1.96
N LEU A 63 2.28 -18.73 2.27
CA LEU A 63 2.35 -17.83 3.42
C LEU A 63 1.44 -16.59 3.27
N LEU A 64 1.08 -16.22 2.04
CA LEU A 64 0.12 -15.15 1.80
C LEU A 64 -1.29 -15.61 2.16
N GLU A 65 -1.65 -16.87 1.87
CA GLU A 65 -2.93 -17.43 2.28
C GLU A 65 -3.06 -17.40 3.80
N TYR A 66 -1.99 -17.80 4.51
CA TYR A 66 -1.95 -17.70 5.97
C TYR A 66 -2.11 -16.24 6.41
N LEU A 67 -1.32 -15.31 5.85
CA LEU A 67 -1.41 -13.88 6.17
C LEU A 67 -2.82 -13.31 6.00
N TRP A 68 -3.55 -13.72 4.95
CA TRP A 68 -4.93 -13.29 4.72
C TRP A 68 -5.94 -13.95 5.64
N ASP A 69 -5.68 -15.18 6.11
CA ASP A 69 -6.49 -15.86 7.11
C ASP A 69 -6.39 -15.17 8.50
N PHE A 70 -5.19 -14.72 8.89
CA PHE A 70 -5.02 -13.84 10.05
C PHE A 70 -5.68 -12.46 9.87
N GLY A 71 -5.64 -11.96 8.63
CA GLY A 71 -5.64 -10.54 8.34
C GLY A 71 -4.20 -9.98 8.37
N PRO A 72 -3.78 -9.20 7.35
CA PRO A 72 -2.41 -8.72 7.23
C PRO A 72 -2.02 -7.69 8.29
N ALA A 73 -3.01 -7.16 9.01
CA ALA A 73 -2.87 -6.15 10.05
C ALA A 73 -4.08 -6.18 10.98
N GLU A 74 -3.90 -5.69 12.19
CA GLU A 74 -4.94 -5.55 13.20
C GLU A 74 -5.25 -4.09 13.50
N HIS A 75 -6.45 -3.83 14.00
CA HIS A 75 -6.83 -2.50 14.46
C HIS A 75 -6.68 -2.41 15.98
N ASN A 76 -6.02 -1.34 16.43
CA ASN A 76 -6.11 -0.90 17.82
C ASN A 76 -6.71 0.52 17.87
N GLY A 77 -6.82 1.09 19.07
CA GLY A 77 -7.35 2.45 19.25
C GLY A 77 -6.57 3.56 18.55
N MET A 78 -5.35 3.30 18.09
CA MET A 78 -4.45 4.25 17.41
C MET A 78 -4.28 3.98 15.92
N GLY A 79 -4.91 2.93 15.38
CA GLY A 79 -4.87 2.58 13.96
C GLY A 79 -4.41 1.15 13.69
N LEU A 80 -3.88 0.93 12.50
CA LEU A 80 -3.42 -0.39 12.06
C LEU A 80 -2.05 -0.75 12.65
N VAL A 81 -1.95 -1.96 13.18
CA VAL A 81 -0.72 -2.53 13.73
C VAL A 81 -0.42 -3.90 13.13
N PRO A 82 0.87 -4.27 13.00
CA PRO A 82 1.25 -5.60 12.52
C PRO A 82 0.85 -6.73 13.48
N ILE A 83 0.59 -7.91 12.95
CA ILE A 83 0.23 -9.11 13.74
C ILE A 83 1.32 -9.51 14.73
N GLY A 84 0.92 -9.92 15.93
CA GLY A 84 1.71 -10.43 17.05
C GLY A 84 2.32 -11.83 16.85
N TYR A 85 3.46 -12.13 17.48
CA TYR A 85 3.85 -13.54 17.67
C TYR A 85 2.86 -14.29 18.57
N SER A 86 2.18 -13.59 19.48
CA SER A 86 1.06 -14.12 20.26
C SER A 86 -0.10 -14.57 19.36
N GLN A 87 -0.50 -13.76 18.36
CA GLN A 87 -1.49 -14.18 17.36
C GLN A 87 -1.03 -15.37 16.54
N ILE A 88 0.21 -15.34 16.05
CA ILE A 88 0.77 -16.46 15.28
C ILE A 88 0.75 -17.75 16.12
N SER A 89 1.06 -17.66 17.41
CA SER A 89 0.98 -18.80 18.33
C SER A 89 -0.47 -19.26 18.55
N ALA A 90 -1.41 -18.34 18.78
CA ALA A 90 -2.82 -18.67 18.98
C ALA A 90 -3.44 -19.32 17.73
N TRP A 91 -3.15 -18.80 16.55
CA TRP A 91 -3.63 -19.36 15.29
C TRP A 91 -3.08 -20.77 15.05
N GLN A 92 -1.79 -21.03 15.32
CA GLN A 92 -1.24 -22.39 15.24
C GLN A 92 -1.92 -23.38 16.21
N GLN A 93 -2.45 -22.89 17.34
CA GLN A 93 -3.22 -23.71 18.27
C GLN A 93 -4.63 -24.00 17.72
N VAL A 94 -5.28 -23.01 17.08
CA VAL A 94 -6.63 -23.15 16.52
C VAL A 94 -6.64 -23.99 15.25
N THR A 95 -5.70 -23.75 14.32
CA THR A 95 -5.64 -24.45 13.03
C THR A 95 -4.91 -25.79 13.10
N GLY A 96 -4.13 -26.02 14.16
CA GLY A 96 -3.26 -27.19 14.29
C GLY A 96 -2.00 -27.12 13.41
N LEU A 97 -1.83 -26.08 12.58
CA LEU A 97 -0.65 -25.92 11.75
C LEU A 97 0.60 -25.66 12.61
N ARG A 98 1.75 -26.13 12.13
CA ARG A 98 3.06 -25.94 12.77
C ARG A 98 3.96 -25.20 11.81
N LEU A 99 4.13 -23.91 12.07
CA LEU A 99 5.03 -23.05 11.31
C LEU A 99 6.45 -23.23 11.83
N SER A 100 7.40 -23.29 10.91
CA SER A 100 8.81 -23.16 11.22
C SER A 100 9.13 -21.76 11.78
N PRO A 101 10.27 -21.59 12.46
CA PRO A 101 10.72 -20.28 12.92
C PRO A 101 10.83 -19.26 11.78
N TRP A 102 11.26 -19.70 10.60
CA TRP A 102 11.39 -18.83 9.43
C TRP A 102 10.02 -18.37 8.90
N GLU A 103 9.03 -19.26 8.81
CA GLU A 103 7.68 -18.89 8.35
C GLU A 103 7.02 -17.91 9.32
N SER A 104 7.15 -18.14 10.63
CA SER A 104 6.62 -17.25 11.66
C SER A 104 7.26 -15.85 11.60
N ALA A 105 8.59 -15.78 11.46
CA ALA A 105 9.31 -14.53 11.29
C ALA A 105 8.92 -13.83 9.97
N THR A 106 8.73 -14.60 8.90
CA THR A 106 8.34 -14.08 7.58
C THR A 106 6.93 -13.49 7.63
N LEU A 107 5.94 -14.18 8.21
CA LEU A 107 4.58 -13.66 8.37
C LEU A 107 4.57 -12.33 9.13
N ARG A 108 5.30 -12.26 10.24
CA ARG A 108 5.46 -11.01 11.00
C ARG A 108 6.07 -9.90 10.14
N GLN A 109 7.13 -10.21 9.39
CA GLN A 109 7.80 -9.24 8.50
C GLN A 109 6.86 -8.75 7.38
N LEU A 110 6.05 -9.64 6.79
CA LEU A 110 5.09 -9.29 5.76
C LEU A 110 4.00 -8.37 6.31
N SER A 111 3.48 -8.66 7.49
CA SER A 111 2.51 -7.80 8.18
C SER A 111 3.09 -6.41 8.49
N CYS A 112 4.33 -6.34 8.99
CA CYS A 112 5.02 -5.06 9.19
C CYS A 112 5.15 -4.26 7.88
N SER A 113 5.54 -4.95 6.80
CA SER A 113 5.72 -4.33 5.49
C SER A 113 4.39 -3.85 4.89
N TYR A 114 3.31 -4.61 5.11
CA TYR A 114 1.95 -4.24 4.72
C TYR A 114 1.51 -2.94 5.42
N CYS A 115 1.61 -2.88 6.75
CA CYS A 115 1.21 -1.70 7.53
C CYS A 115 2.02 -0.45 7.14
N ALA A 116 3.35 -0.61 6.99
CA ALA A 116 4.22 0.49 6.61
C ALA A 116 3.86 1.04 5.22
N GLU A 117 3.68 0.15 4.24
CA GLU A 117 3.34 0.55 2.88
C GLU A 117 1.93 1.14 2.79
N LEU A 118 0.96 0.58 3.52
CA LEU A 118 -0.39 1.12 3.55
C LEU A 118 -0.41 2.56 4.09
N ALA A 119 0.38 2.84 5.13
CA ALA A 119 0.49 4.19 5.70
C ALA A 119 1.09 5.20 4.70
N THR A 120 2.17 4.83 4.01
CA THR A 120 2.81 5.68 2.98
C THR A 120 1.94 5.85 1.74
N ALA A 121 1.25 4.78 1.34
CA ALA A 121 0.40 4.74 0.17
C ALA A 121 -0.87 5.59 0.30
N THR A 122 -1.24 6.09 1.48
CA THR A 122 -2.34 7.07 1.62
C THR A 122 -2.08 8.37 0.85
N ASP A 123 -0.81 8.69 0.56
CA ASP A 123 -0.42 9.83 -0.26
C ASP A 123 -0.70 9.55 -1.75
N PRO A 124 -1.51 10.36 -2.46
CA PRO A 124 -1.77 10.19 -3.88
C PRO A 124 -0.52 10.14 -4.78
N MET A 125 0.58 10.73 -4.34
CA MET A 125 1.86 10.79 -5.05
C MET A 125 2.84 9.67 -4.67
N ALA A 126 2.45 8.75 -3.77
CA ALA A 126 3.29 7.61 -3.41
C ALA A 126 3.57 6.72 -4.63
N ALA A 127 4.85 6.49 -4.91
CA ALA A 127 5.31 5.59 -5.97
C ALA A 127 4.88 4.14 -5.69
N ALA A 128 4.76 3.35 -6.76
CA ALA A 128 4.42 1.94 -6.63
C ALA A 128 5.62 1.13 -6.08
N PRO A 129 5.40 0.14 -5.22
CA PRO A 129 6.47 -0.74 -4.78
C PRO A 129 7.14 -1.44 -5.97
N GLY A 130 8.48 -1.39 -6.05
CA GLY A 130 9.24 -2.04 -7.11
C GLY A 130 9.32 -1.29 -8.44
N SER A 131 8.67 -0.12 -8.59
CA SER A 131 9.04 0.79 -9.70
C SER A 131 10.50 1.20 -9.51
N ALA A 132 11.35 0.87 -10.48
CA ALA A 132 12.81 0.95 -10.45
C ALA A 132 13.31 2.09 -9.55
N HIS A 133 13.80 1.73 -8.35
CA HIS A 133 14.43 2.59 -7.35
C HIS A 133 14.29 4.11 -7.62
N GLU A 134 13.09 4.66 -7.43
CA GLU A 134 13.01 6.09 -7.17
C GLU A 134 13.54 6.26 -5.74
N THR A 135 14.72 6.85 -5.59
CA THR A 135 15.19 7.32 -4.28
C THR A 135 14.11 8.25 -3.69
N PRO A 136 14.03 8.40 -2.36
CA PRO A 136 13.07 9.35 -1.76
C PRO A 136 13.19 10.77 -2.34
N GLU A 137 14.38 11.13 -2.81
CA GLU A 137 14.66 12.37 -3.54
C GLU A 137 14.02 12.41 -4.94
N GLN A 138 14.08 11.32 -5.71
CA GLN A 138 13.41 11.21 -7.02
C GLN A 138 11.88 11.17 -6.89
N ALA A 139 11.35 10.53 -5.83
CA ALA A 139 9.93 10.56 -5.50
C ALA A 139 9.47 11.99 -5.13
N ALA A 140 10.30 12.74 -4.38
CA ALA A 140 10.05 14.14 -4.07
C ALA A 140 10.15 15.03 -5.33
N GLU A 141 11.15 14.84 -6.18
CA GLU A 141 11.32 15.59 -7.42
C GLU A 141 10.15 15.35 -8.38
N ARG A 142 9.68 14.11 -8.50
CA ARG A 142 8.49 13.78 -9.29
C ARG A 142 7.25 14.48 -8.75
N ARG A 143 7.06 14.52 -7.43
CA ARG A 143 5.97 15.26 -6.77
C ARG A 143 6.03 16.75 -7.10
N ASP A 144 7.22 17.35 -7.04
CA ASP A 144 7.43 18.76 -7.35
C ASP A 144 7.18 19.05 -8.84
N ARG A 145 7.65 18.17 -9.73
CA ARG A 145 7.45 18.28 -11.18
C ARG A 145 5.97 18.21 -11.55
N VAL A 146 5.22 17.28 -10.98
CA VAL A 146 3.77 17.15 -11.21
C VAL A 146 3.03 18.38 -10.66
N SER A 147 3.39 18.84 -9.47
CA SER A 147 2.80 20.04 -8.85
C SER A 147 3.07 21.31 -9.68
N GLY A 148 4.29 21.47 -10.18
CA GLY A 148 4.69 22.56 -11.08
C GLY A 148 3.97 22.51 -12.43
N ALA A 149 3.87 21.32 -13.04
CA ALA A 149 3.15 21.12 -14.29
C ALA A 149 1.66 21.50 -14.14
N LEU A 150 1.00 21.07 -13.06
CA LEU A 150 -0.40 21.41 -12.77
C LEU A 150 -0.59 22.93 -12.59
N SER A 151 0.29 23.57 -11.81
CA SER A 151 0.28 25.04 -11.61
C SER A 151 0.45 25.80 -12.92
N SER A 152 1.35 25.33 -13.80
CA SER A 152 1.57 25.93 -15.11
C SER A 152 0.36 25.79 -16.05
N MET A 153 -0.32 24.64 -16.01
CA MET A 153 -1.54 24.41 -16.80
C MET A 153 -2.70 25.30 -16.33
N LEU A 154 -2.88 25.43 -15.01
CA LEU A 154 -3.90 26.31 -14.43
C LEU A 154 -3.67 27.79 -14.83
N ARG A 155 -2.42 28.27 -14.80
CA ARG A 155 -2.05 29.62 -15.25
C ARG A 155 -2.31 29.82 -16.75
N ARG A 156 -2.00 28.83 -17.59
CA ARG A 156 -2.30 28.88 -19.05
C ARG A 156 -3.79 28.87 -19.35
N ARG A 157 -4.62 28.29 -18.48
CA ARG A 157 -6.08 28.29 -18.63
C ARG A 157 -6.68 29.64 -18.23
N ALA A 158 -6.18 30.26 -17.16
CA ALA A 158 -6.60 31.60 -16.73
C ALA A 158 -6.30 32.70 -17.77
N LYS A 159 -5.19 32.57 -18.51
CA LYS A 159 -4.80 33.54 -19.57
C LYS A 159 -5.59 33.38 -20.89
N ARG A 160 -6.25 32.25 -21.11
CA ARG A 160 -7.05 31.96 -22.33
C ARG A 160 -8.52 32.32 -22.22
N GLY A 161 -9.00 32.67 -21.02
CA GLY A 161 -10.40 33.07 -20.77
C GLY A 161 -10.61 34.58 -20.63
N ARG A 162 -9.72 35.41 -21.21
CA ARG A 162 -9.81 36.88 -21.19
C ARG A 162 -9.76 37.42 -22.60
#